data_AF-A0AAQ0QCN1-F1
#
_entry.id   AF-A0AAQ0QCN1-F1
#
_cell.length_a   1.000
_cell.length_b   1.000
_cell.length_c   1.000
_cell.angle_alpha   90.00
_cell.angle_beta   90.00
_cell.angle_gamma   90.00
#
_symmetry.space_group_name_H-M   'P 1'
#
loop_
_entity.id
_entity.type
_entity.pdbx_description
1 polymer ?
#
loop_
_entity_poly.entity_id
_entity_poly.type
_entity_poly.pdbx_seq_one_letter_code
_entity_poly.pdbx_strand_id
1 'polypeptide(L)'
;MDRTQTKSQAHLRSRLSAFGTVTHRIYRFYADGFRSMTVGRKLWLLIIIKLFILFFIFKLFFFPDILSRDYDTDAQRAEAVRESLLNR
;
A
#
# COMPACT_ATOMS: atom_id res chain seq x y z
N MET A 1 17.53 47.07 -24.54
CA MET A 1 17.77 45.68 -24.09
C MET A 1 17.73 45.69 -22.56
N ASP A 2 16.62 45.26 -21.97
CA ASP A 2 16.27 45.57 -20.58
C ASP A 2 16.74 44.47 -19.60
N ARG A 3 17.69 44.82 -18.73
CA ARG A 3 18.29 43.95 -17.70
C ARG A 3 17.39 43.75 -16.48
N THR A 4 16.27 44.47 -16.38
CA THR A 4 15.39 44.41 -15.20
C THR A 4 14.38 43.26 -15.26
N GLN A 5 13.93 42.85 -16.44
CA GLN A 5 13.03 41.70 -16.60
C GLN A 5 13.68 40.34 -16.27
N THR A 6 14.97 40.18 -16.54
CA THR A 6 15.70 38.92 -16.33
C THR A 6 15.90 38.56 -14.87
N LYS A 7 16.09 39.56 -13.98
CA LYS A 7 16.21 39.33 -12.52
C LYS A 7 14.88 38.93 -11.87
N SER A 8 13.76 39.48 -12.33
CA SER A 8 12.43 39.17 -11.79
C SER A 8 12.01 37.72 -12.09
N GLN A 9 12.27 37.26 -13.31
CA GLN A 9 12.02 35.88 -13.74
C GLN A 9 12.89 34.85 -12.99
N ALA A 10 14.14 35.19 -12.64
CA ALA A 10 15.04 34.30 -11.92
C ALA A 10 14.55 33.94 -10.49
N HIS A 11 13.94 34.91 -9.80
CA HIS A 11 13.39 34.68 -8.45
C HIS A 11 12.07 33.90 -8.42
N LEU A 12 11.30 33.89 -9.52
CA LEU A 12 10.04 33.13 -9.60
C LEU A 12 10.29 31.63 -9.85
N ARG A 13 11.37 31.30 -10.58
CA ARG A 13 11.73 29.91 -10.90
C ARG A 13 12.22 29.11 -9.68
N SER A 14 12.87 29.76 -8.71
CA SER A 14 13.32 29.11 -7.47
C SER A 14 12.17 28.74 -6.52
N ARG A 15 11.05 29.47 -6.59
CA ARG A 15 9.86 29.17 -5.76
C ARG A 15 9.07 27.96 -6.27
N LEU A 16 9.19 27.60 -7.54
CA LEU A 16 8.47 26.48 -8.15
C LEU A 16 9.14 25.12 -7.89
N SER A 17 10.47 25.07 -7.73
CA SER A 17 11.22 23.82 -7.50
C SER A 17 11.31 23.39 -6.03
N ALA A 18 10.88 24.24 -5.09
CA ALA A 18 10.97 23.96 -3.66
C ALA A 18 10.14 22.73 -3.24
N PHE A 19 8.97 22.52 -3.85
CA PHE A 19 8.02 21.47 -3.47
C PHE A 19 8.57 20.05 -3.66
N GLY A 20 9.28 19.78 -4.75
CA GLY A 20 9.87 18.46 -5.01
C GLY A 20 10.99 18.08 -4.03
N THR A 21 11.63 19.07 -3.40
CA THR A 21 12.72 18.82 -2.45
C THR A 21 12.23 18.54 -1.03
N VAL A 22 11.02 18.98 -0.67
CA VAL A 22 10.46 18.78 0.68
C VAL A 22 9.95 17.35 0.86
N THR A 23 9.23 16.82 -0.13
CA THR A 23 8.77 15.42 -0.13
C THR A 23 9.94 14.44 -0.07
N HIS A 24 10.99 14.69 -0.86
CA HIS A 24 12.22 13.90 -0.83
C HIS A 24 12.94 13.98 0.53
N ARG A 25 12.94 15.15 1.18
CA ARG A 25 13.51 15.32 2.53
C ARG A 25 12.74 14.52 3.59
N ILE A 26 11.41 14.57 3.54
CA ILE A 26 10.54 13.84 4.47
C ILE A 26 10.73 12.34 4.29
N TYR A 27 10.75 11.85 3.05
CA TYR A 27 11.02 10.45 2.75
C TYR A 27 12.37 10.00 3.29
N ARG A 28 13.44 10.75 3.00
CA ARG A 28 14.79 10.41 3.46
C ARG A 28 14.90 10.43 4.99
N PHE A 29 14.29 11.42 5.66
CA PHE A 29 14.26 11.47 7.13
C PHE A 29 13.56 10.25 7.74
N TYR A 30 12.42 9.83 7.18
CA TYR A 30 11.70 8.66 7.66
C TYR A 30 12.47 7.36 7.37
N ALA A 31 13.06 7.23 6.18
CA ALA A 31 13.88 6.08 5.81
C ALA A 31 15.15 5.98 6.67
N ASP A 32 15.84 7.10 6.90
CA ASP A 32 17.07 7.16 7.72
C ASP A 32 16.77 6.95 9.21
N GLY A 33 15.68 7.54 9.74
CA GLY A 33 15.23 7.31 11.11
C GLY A 33 14.82 5.86 11.35
N PHE A 34 14.09 5.28 10.41
CA PHE A 34 13.66 3.88 10.49
C PHE A 34 14.83 2.90 10.33
N ARG A 35 15.82 3.23 9.48
CA ARG A 35 17.00 2.39 9.24
C ARG A 35 18.11 2.57 10.28
N SER A 36 18.20 3.69 10.99
CA SER A 36 19.18 3.88 12.06
C SER A 36 18.79 3.17 13.37
N MET A 37 17.51 2.80 13.54
CA MET A 37 17.03 2.15 14.77
C MET A 37 17.13 0.62 14.70
N THR A 38 17.94 0.04 15.58
CA THR A 38 17.99 -1.42 15.80
C THR A 38 16.67 -1.97 16.36
N VAL A 39 15.97 -1.19 17.20
CA VAL A 39 14.67 -1.54 17.76
C VAL A 39 13.54 -1.39 16.72
N GLY A 40 13.59 -0.33 15.91
CA GLY A 40 12.57 -0.05 14.87
C GLY A 40 12.48 -1.17 13.83
N ARG A 41 13.62 -1.71 13.38
CA ARG A 41 13.64 -2.87 12.47
C ARG A 41 12.95 -4.09 13.07
N LYS A 42 13.21 -4.41 14.34
CA LYS A 42 12.58 -5.53 15.04
C LYS A 42 11.07 -5.30 15.19
N LEU A 43 10.65 -4.09 15.54
CA LEU A 43 9.24 -3.76 15.71
C LEU A 43 8.46 -3.84 14.39
N TRP A 44 9.04 -3.36 13.29
CA TRP A 44 8.40 -3.48 11.99
C TRP A 44 8.33 -4.91 11.47
N LEU A 45 9.37 -5.71 11.74
CA LEU A 45 9.32 -7.15 11.49
C LEU A 45 8.17 -7.80 12.27
N LEU A 46 7.98 -7.43 13.55
CA LEU A 46 6.83 -7.89 14.35
C LEU A 46 5.49 -7.45 13.74
N ILE A 47 5.38 -6.21 13.25
CA ILE A 47 4.17 -5.73 12.58
C ILE A 47 3.89 -6.55 11.31
N ILE A 48 4.91 -6.78 10.47
CA ILE A 48 4.77 -7.62 9.26
C ILE A 48 4.35 -9.03 9.61
N ILE A 49 5.01 -9.66 10.58
CA ILE A 49 4.68 -11.02 11.03
C ILE A 49 3.24 -11.05 11.53
N LYS A 50 2.82 -10.07 12.35
CA LYS A 50 1.46 -10.01 12.87
C LYS A 50 0.43 -9.82 11.75
N LEU A 51 0.71 -8.95 10.77
CA LEU A 51 -0.14 -8.76 9.60
C LEU A 51 -0.22 -10.02 8.74
N PHE A 52 0.89 -10.74 8.55
CA PHE A 52 0.91 -12.00 7.83
C PHE A 52 0.11 -13.09 8.56
N ILE A 53 0.32 -13.24 9.87
CA ILE A 53 -0.41 -14.21 10.70
C ILE A 53 -1.91 -13.87 10.72
N LEU A 54 -2.28 -12.61 10.94
CA LEU A 54 -3.68 -12.18 10.89
C LEU A 54 -4.28 -12.44 9.51
N PHE A 55 -3.59 -12.06 8.44
CA PHE A 55 -4.06 -12.30 7.08
C PHE A 55 -4.22 -13.79 6.79
N PHE A 56 -3.27 -14.62 7.21
CA PHE A 56 -3.30 -16.06 6.98
C PHE A 56 -4.38 -16.76 7.80
N ILE A 57 -4.50 -16.46 9.09
CA ILE A 57 -5.54 -17.01 9.96
C ILE A 57 -6.91 -16.50 9.52
N PHE A 58 -7.08 -15.21 9.25
CA PHE A 58 -8.35 -14.71 8.73
C PHE A 58 -8.67 -15.31 7.37
N LYS A 59 -7.70 -15.46 6.46
CA LYS A 59 -7.95 -16.11 5.18
C LYS A 59 -8.32 -17.58 5.36
N LEU A 60 -7.66 -18.33 6.23
CA LEU A 60 -7.96 -19.74 6.46
C LEU A 60 -9.22 -19.95 7.30
N PHE A 61 -9.57 -19.04 8.21
CA PHE A 61 -10.71 -19.18 9.13
C PHE A 61 -11.99 -18.48 8.65
N PHE A 62 -11.88 -17.38 7.90
CA PHE A 62 -13.01 -16.74 7.21
C PHE A 62 -13.17 -17.19 5.74
N PHE A 63 -12.15 -17.82 5.14
CA PHE A 63 -12.31 -18.56 3.87
C PHE A 63 -11.77 -20.02 3.93
N PRO A 64 -12.07 -20.82 4.96
CA PRO A 64 -11.89 -22.26 4.89
C PRO A 64 -13.00 -22.72 3.98
N ASP A 65 -12.67 -23.00 2.72
CA ASP A 65 -13.47 -23.85 1.85
C ASP A 65 -14.98 -23.79 2.09
N ILE A 66 -15.55 -22.58 2.05
CA ILE A 66 -17.01 -22.31 1.97
C ILE A 66 -17.60 -22.80 0.63
N LEU A 67 -16.90 -23.75 0.06
CA LEU A 67 -16.74 -23.97 -1.33
C LEU A 67 -16.40 -25.49 -1.42
N SER A 68 -15.34 -26.03 -0.79
CA SER A 68 -15.07 -27.51 -0.81
C SER A 68 -15.73 -28.37 0.25
N ARG A 69 -16.62 -27.82 1.09
CA ARG A 69 -17.37 -28.66 2.02
C ARG A 69 -18.52 -29.45 1.37
N ASP A 70 -19.01 -29.01 0.22
CA ASP A 70 -20.19 -29.62 -0.43
C ASP A 70 -20.01 -29.94 -1.95
N TYR A 71 -18.89 -29.56 -2.59
CA TYR A 71 -18.66 -29.81 -4.03
C TYR A 71 -17.19 -30.12 -4.35
N ASP A 72 -16.96 -31.26 -5.02
CA ASP A 72 -15.64 -31.80 -5.40
C ASP A 72 -14.90 -30.96 -6.46
N THR A 73 -15.59 -30.07 -7.17
CA THR A 73 -14.99 -29.24 -8.23
C THR A 73 -15.46 -27.78 -8.17
N ASP A 74 -14.54 -26.84 -8.40
CA ASP A 74 -14.82 -25.39 -8.43
C ASP A 74 -15.88 -25.01 -9.48
N ALA A 75 -16.03 -25.81 -10.55
CA ALA A 75 -17.02 -25.59 -11.60
C ALA A 75 -18.48 -25.83 -11.13
N GLN A 76 -18.75 -26.92 -10.40
CA GLN A 76 -20.11 -27.24 -9.90
C GLN A 76 -20.63 -26.19 -8.91
N ARG A 77 -19.69 -25.61 -8.18
CA ARG A 77 -19.92 -24.64 -7.14
C ARG A 77 -20.22 -23.25 -7.67
N ALA A 78 -19.54 -22.86 -8.75
CA ALA A 78 -19.88 -21.66 -9.51
C ALA A 78 -21.29 -21.76 -10.09
N GLU A 79 -21.71 -22.95 -10.53
CA GLU A 79 -23.06 -23.18 -11.08
C GLU A 79 -24.16 -23.07 -10.02
N ALA A 80 -23.96 -23.63 -8.81
CA ALA A 80 -24.94 -23.53 -7.72
C ALA A 80 -25.17 -22.08 -7.23
N VAL A 81 -24.10 -21.27 -7.17
CA VAL A 81 -24.22 -19.83 -6.85
C VAL A 81 -24.91 -19.07 -7.98
N ARG A 82 -24.61 -19.43 -9.23
CA ARG A 82 -25.22 -18.82 -10.42
C ARG A 82 -26.72 -19.11 -10.47
N GLU A 83 -27.15 -20.34 -10.20
CA GLU A 83 -28.56 -20.72 -10.15
C GLU A 83 -29.32 -19.99 -9.03
N SER A 84 -28.74 -19.89 -7.83
CA SER A 84 -29.35 -19.16 -6.70
C SER A 84 -29.44 -17.64 -6.89
N LEU A 85 -28.61 -17.04 -7.75
CA LEU A 85 -28.71 -15.64 -8.16
C LEU A 85 -29.67 -15.40 -9.32
N LEU A 86 -29.89 -16.40 -10.18
CA LEU A 86 -30.83 -16.33 -11.30
C LEU A 86 -32.27 -16.66 -10.89
N ASN A 87 -32.46 -17.41 -9.81
CA ASN A 87 -33.76 -17.88 -9.32
C ASN A 87 -34.29 -17.07 -8.11
N ARG A 88 -33.90 -15.79 -8.00
CA ARG A 88 -34.47 -14.77 -7.09
C ARG A 88 -35.13 -13.67 -7.90
#